data_AF-A0A3M1E4K1-F1
#
_entry.id   AF-A0A3M1E4K1-F1
#
_cell.length_a   1.000
_cell.length_b   1.000
_cell.length_c   1.000
_cell.angle_alpha   90.00
_cell.angle_beta   90.00
_cell.angle_gamma   90.00
#
_symmetry.space_group_name_H-M   'P 1'
#
loop_
_entity.id
_entity.type
_entity.pdbx_description
1 polymer ?
#
loop_
_entity_poly.entity_id
_entity_poly.type
_entity_poly.pdbx_seq_one_letter_code
_entity_poly.pdbx_strand_id
1 'polypeptide(L)'
;MKGLNLASSAKSLLAMGFCLWLMLFAQGAWAQATSLKAAYDLVDKSSPLMQPNANFVGEQEAVAILNQAIVDLGDTEPMDDLAQNEWWLKRNYYRAIVTDINEGYNVPDALTRSQFHLYSLRSKLPADLNINLQSIFSNTVNMLVQ
;
A
#
# COMPACT_ATOMS: atom_id res chain seq x y z
N MET A 1 -22.38 -9.26 -58.50
CA MET A 1 -22.58 -8.90 -57.07
C MET A 1 -21.79 -9.88 -56.22
N LYS A 2 -20.67 -9.45 -55.60
CA LYS A 2 -19.92 -10.15 -54.52
C LYS A 2 -18.74 -9.25 -54.10
N GLY A 3 -19.07 -8.18 -53.39
CA GLY A 3 -18.11 -7.23 -52.81
C GLY A 3 -18.45 -6.89 -51.36
N LEU A 4 -19.18 -7.78 -50.68
CA LEU A 4 -19.67 -7.61 -49.32
C LEU A 4 -19.12 -8.76 -48.48
N ASN A 5 -17.93 -8.62 -47.90
CA ASN A 5 -17.66 -9.16 -46.55
C ASN A 5 -16.29 -8.87 -45.91
N LEU A 6 -15.36 -8.15 -46.55
CA LEU A 6 -14.06 -7.89 -45.91
C LEU A 6 -14.07 -6.71 -44.92
N ALA A 7 -14.96 -5.73 -45.11
CA ALA A 7 -15.06 -4.56 -44.22
C ALA A 7 -15.88 -4.81 -42.93
N SER A 8 -16.69 -5.88 -42.91
CA SER A 8 -17.51 -6.26 -41.74
C SER A 8 -16.70 -7.06 -40.71
N SER A 9 -15.83 -7.96 -41.18
CA SER A 9 -14.98 -8.79 -40.33
C SER A 9 -13.92 -7.98 -39.57
N ALA A 10 -13.38 -6.92 -40.19
CA ALA A 10 -12.40 -6.04 -39.54
C ALA A 10 -12.98 -5.26 -38.34
N LYS A 11 -14.25 -4.80 -38.44
CA LYS A 11 -14.93 -4.11 -37.33
C LYS A 11 -15.24 -5.05 -36.16
N SER A 12 -15.57 -6.32 -36.47
CA SER A 12 -15.78 -7.38 -35.48
C SER A 12 -14.49 -7.75 -34.73
N LEU A 13 -13.37 -7.87 -35.44
CA LEU A 13 -12.06 -8.17 -34.85
C LEU A 13 -11.56 -7.07 -33.91
N LEU A 14 -11.74 -5.80 -34.29
CA LEU A 14 -11.38 -4.67 -33.43
C LEU A 14 -12.24 -4.61 -32.15
N ALA A 15 -13.52 -4.97 -32.23
CA ALA A 15 -14.40 -5.06 -31.07
C ALA A 15 -14.01 -6.19 -30.10
N MET A 16 -13.61 -7.36 -30.62
CA MET A 16 -13.09 -8.45 -29.79
C MET A 16 -11.77 -8.09 -29.11
N GLY A 17 -10.87 -7.38 -29.80
CA GLY A 17 -9.62 -6.90 -29.22
C GLY A 17 -9.84 -5.90 -28.08
N PHE A 18 -10.80 -4.98 -28.23
CA PHE A 18 -11.17 -4.01 -27.20
C PHE A 18 -11.79 -4.67 -25.96
N CYS A 19 -12.66 -5.66 -26.14
CA CYS A 19 -13.23 -6.43 -25.03
C CYS A 19 -12.16 -7.22 -24.25
N LEU A 20 -11.19 -7.82 -24.94
CA LEU A 20 -10.05 -8.50 -24.31
C LEU A 20 -9.19 -7.52 -23.50
N TRP A 21 -8.97 -6.31 -24.03
CA TRP A 21 -8.24 -5.26 -23.32
C TRP A 21 -8.98 -4.82 -22.04
N LEU A 22 -10.30 -4.59 -22.11
CA LEU A 22 -11.12 -4.26 -20.93
C LEU A 22 -11.15 -5.37 -19.87
N MET A 23 -11.15 -6.65 -20.27
CA MET A 23 -11.08 -7.77 -19.32
C MET A 23 -9.75 -7.81 -18.55
N LEU A 24 -8.63 -7.44 -19.19
CA LEU A 24 -7.32 -7.36 -18.53
C LEU A 24 -7.27 -6.21 -17.49
N PHE A 25 -7.90 -5.06 -17.78
CA PHE A 25 -8.00 -3.96 -16.80
C PHE A 25 -8.98 -4.26 -15.67
N ALA A 26 -10.08 -4.96 -15.96
CA ALA A 26 -11.03 -5.39 -14.93
C ALA A 26 -10.35 -6.34 -13.94
N GLN A 27 -9.53 -7.30 -14.37
CA GLN A 27 -8.80 -8.17 -13.43
C GLN A 27 -7.82 -7.40 -12.52
N GLY A 28 -7.20 -6.33 -13.03
CA GLY A 28 -6.34 -5.46 -12.23
C GLY A 28 -7.08 -4.74 -11.10
N ALA A 29 -8.28 -4.21 -11.38
CA ALA A 29 -9.08 -3.51 -10.38
C ALA A 29 -9.56 -4.43 -9.25
N TRP A 30 -9.88 -5.69 -9.56
CA TRP A 30 -10.35 -6.67 -8.57
C TRP A 30 -9.21 -7.21 -7.71
N ALA A 31 -8.02 -7.45 -8.29
CA ALA A 31 -6.84 -7.82 -7.52
C ALA A 31 -6.50 -6.76 -6.47
N GLN A 32 -6.61 -5.48 -6.83
CA GLN A 32 -6.36 -4.35 -5.94
C GLN A 32 -7.45 -4.19 -4.86
N ALA A 33 -8.73 -4.44 -5.19
CA ALA A 33 -9.83 -4.38 -4.21
C ALA A 33 -9.82 -5.54 -3.20
N THR A 34 -9.50 -6.75 -3.66
CA THR A 34 -9.42 -7.94 -2.79
C THR A 34 -8.19 -7.86 -1.89
N SER A 35 -7.10 -7.29 -2.38
CA SER A 35 -5.92 -7.01 -1.58
C SER A 35 -6.27 -5.99 -0.49
N LEU A 36 -6.80 -4.80 -0.84
CA LEU A 36 -7.23 -3.79 0.14
C LEU A 36 -8.05 -4.38 1.30
N LYS A 37 -9.04 -5.23 1.01
CA LYS A 37 -9.84 -5.90 2.05
C LYS A 37 -9.04 -6.85 2.95
N ALA A 38 -8.13 -7.64 2.38
CA ALA A 38 -7.27 -8.53 3.16
C ALA A 38 -6.27 -7.76 4.05
N ALA A 39 -5.84 -6.57 3.62
CA ALA A 39 -4.99 -5.71 4.43
C ALA A 39 -5.77 -5.06 5.59
N TYR A 40 -7.03 -4.66 5.35
CA TYR A 40 -7.95 -4.25 6.41
C TYR A 40 -8.19 -5.39 7.42
N ASP A 41 -8.47 -6.62 7.00
CA ASP A 41 -8.73 -7.73 7.93
C ASP A 41 -7.54 -8.10 8.84
N LEU A 42 -6.33 -7.65 8.51
CA LEU A 42 -5.11 -7.87 9.31
C LEU A 42 -4.90 -6.81 10.40
N VAL A 43 -5.57 -5.66 10.30
CA VAL A 43 -5.49 -4.61 11.32
C VAL A 43 -6.32 -5.01 12.52
N ASP A 44 -5.75 -4.90 13.73
CA ASP A 44 -6.52 -4.98 14.97
C ASP A 44 -7.73 -4.02 14.88
N LYS A 45 -8.93 -4.55 15.11
CA LYS A 45 -10.18 -3.76 15.10
C LYS A 45 -10.18 -2.63 16.13
N SER A 46 -9.30 -2.70 17.13
CA SER A 46 -9.09 -1.62 18.09
C SER A 46 -8.30 -0.43 17.51
N SER A 47 -7.57 -0.64 16.41
CA SER A 47 -6.75 0.38 15.75
C SER A 47 -7.59 1.58 15.33
N PRO A 48 -7.11 2.82 15.54
CA PRO A 48 -7.80 4.03 15.09
C PRO A 48 -8.16 4.01 13.60
N LEU A 49 -7.39 3.34 12.74
CA LEU A 49 -7.72 3.22 11.32
C LEU A 49 -9.05 2.51 11.05
N MET A 50 -9.49 1.65 11.96
CA MET A 50 -10.77 0.95 11.89
C MET A 50 -11.90 1.72 12.57
N GLN A 51 -11.59 2.83 13.24
CA GLN A 51 -12.57 3.63 13.95
C GLN A 51 -13.09 4.74 13.02
N PRO A 52 -14.41 4.85 12.81
CA PRO A 52 -14.99 5.85 11.91
C PRO A 52 -14.77 7.30 12.35
N ASN A 53 -14.29 7.52 13.58
CA ASN A 53 -14.11 8.84 14.19
C ASN A 53 -12.66 9.09 14.63
N ALA A 54 -11.68 8.31 14.14
CA ALA A 54 -10.29 8.58 14.49
C ALA A 54 -9.85 9.95 13.96
N ASN A 55 -9.27 10.75 14.85
CA ASN A 55 -8.79 12.09 14.52
C ASN A 55 -7.35 11.99 14.01
N PHE A 56 -7.21 11.80 12.70
CA PHE A 56 -5.89 11.79 12.07
C PHE A 56 -5.31 13.20 12.00
N VAL A 57 -3.99 13.29 12.17
CA VAL A 57 -3.23 14.51 11.88
C VAL A 57 -3.42 14.93 10.41
N GLY A 58 -3.19 16.21 10.11
CA GLY A 58 -3.22 16.68 8.72
C GLY A 58 -2.07 16.11 7.89
N GLU A 59 -2.17 16.14 6.56
CA GLU A 59 -1.21 15.53 5.64
C GLU A 59 0.23 16.05 5.83
N GLN A 60 0.39 17.36 5.98
CA GLN A 60 1.70 17.98 6.19
C GLN A 60 2.31 17.62 7.54
N GLU A 61 1.47 17.49 8.57
CA GLU A 61 1.90 17.05 9.91
C GLU A 61 2.30 15.57 9.88
N ALA A 62 1.53 14.71 9.21
CA ALA A 62 1.90 13.31 9.00
C ALA A 62 3.24 13.16 8.29
N VAL A 63 3.47 13.93 7.21
CA VAL A 63 4.75 13.93 6.48
C VAL A 63 5.90 14.36 7.40
N ALA A 64 5.70 15.39 8.24
CA ALA A 64 6.71 15.83 9.19
C ALA A 64 7.02 14.75 10.25
N ILE A 65 6.00 14.15 10.85
CA ILE A 65 6.13 13.08 11.86
C ILE A 65 6.88 11.88 11.27
N LEU A 66 6.50 11.43 10.07
CA LEU A 66 7.13 10.27 9.42
C LEU A 66 8.56 10.55 8.98
N ASN A 67 8.86 11.76 8.49
CA ASN A 67 10.23 12.13 8.17
C ASN A 67 11.11 12.23 9.41
N GLN A 68 10.59 12.75 10.53
CA GLN A 68 11.31 12.75 11.79
C GLN A 68 11.58 11.32 12.26
N ALA A 69 10.59 10.44 12.22
CA ALA A 69 10.77 9.04 12.57
C ALA A 69 11.82 8.33 11.66
N ILE A 70 11.88 8.66 10.37
CA ILE A 70 12.93 8.18 9.46
C ILE A 70 14.32 8.64 9.89
N VAL A 71 14.45 9.87 10.40
CA VAL A 71 15.71 10.42 10.92
C VAL A 71 16.10 9.74 12.24
N ASP A 72 15.15 9.55 13.16
CA ASP A 72 15.39 8.86 14.43
C ASP A 72 15.81 7.39 14.20
N LEU A 73 15.24 6.76 13.17
CA LEU A 73 15.67 5.47 12.62
C LEU A 73 16.96 5.56 11.76
N GLY A 74 17.68 6.67 11.77
CA GLY A 74 19.03 6.81 11.20
C GLY A 74 20.09 6.99 12.28
N ASP A 75 19.69 7.48 13.46
CA ASP A 75 20.58 7.87 14.55
C ASP A 75 20.80 6.75 15.60
N THR A 76 20.07 5.63 15.51
CA THR A 76 20.16 4.51 16.46
C THR A 76 20.85 3.27 15.85
N GLU A 77 22.11 2.99 16.19
CA GLU A 77 22.78 1.81 15.63
C GLU A 77 22.05 0.49 16.03
N PRO A 78 21.62 -0.34 15.06
CA PRO A 78 20.90 -1.58 15.37
C PRO A 78 21.81 -2.58 16.08
N MET A 79 21.31 -3.19 17.14
CA MET A 79 22.09 -4.07 18.01
C MET A 79 22.27 -5.49 17.46
N ASP A 80 21.44 -5.91 16.51
CA ASP A 80 21.47 -7.22 15.87
C ASP A 80 20.80 -7.19 14.46
N ASP A 81 20.89 -8.32 13.74
CA ASP A 81 20.31 -8.48 12.40
C ASP A 81 18.77 -8.30 12.40
N LEU A 82 18.08 -8.71 13.46
CA LEU A 82 16.63 -8.56 13.55
C LEU A 82 16.25 -7.08 13.62
N ALA A 83 16.90 -6.33 14.51
CA ALA A 83 16.74 -4.91 14.69
C ALA A 83 17.10 -4.16 13.40
N GLN A 84 18.20 -4.52 12.73
CA GLN A 84 18.61 -3.92 11.46
C GLN A 84 17.55 -4.10 10.36
N ASN A 85 17.00 -5.31 10.23
CA ASN A 85 15.99 -5.62 9.24
C ASN A 85 14.64 -4.99 9.57
N GLU A 86 14.25 -4.93 10.84
CA GLU A 86 13.06 -4.20 11.29
C GLU A 86 13.20 -2.70 11.02
N TRP A 87 14.39 -2.13 11.24
CA TRP A 87 14.73 -0.75 10.91
C TRP A 87 14.56 -0.46 9.42
N TRP A 88 15.17 -1.29 8.58
CA TRP A 88 15.06 -1.18 7.12
C TRP A 88 13.59 -1.23 6.70
N LEU A 89 12.82 -2.14 7.29
CA LEU A 89 11.41 -2.30 6.96
C LEU A 89 10.58 -1.07 7.36
N LYS A 90 10.74 -0.55 8.59
CA LYS A 90 10.08 0.69 9.05
C LYS A 90 10.43 1.88 8.17
N ARG A 91 11.72 2.08 7.87
CA ARG A 91 12.17 3.21 7.06
C ARG A 91 11.57 3.21 5.66
N ASN A 92 11.56 2.04 5.00
CA ASN A 92 10.97 1.93 3.66
C ASN A 92 9.44 2.05 3.70
N TYR A 93 8.80 1.53 4.74
CA TYR A 93 7.36 1.67 4.94
C TYR A 93 6.95 3.14 5.14
N TYR A 94 7.65 3.90 5.99
CA TYR A 94 7.36 5.32 6.21
C TYR A 94 7.55 6.15 4.96
N ARG A 95 8.59 5.85 4.16
CA ARG A 95 8.81 6.50 2.87
C ARG A 95 7.68 6.23 1.87
N ALA A 96 7.12 5.03 1.87
CA ALA A 96 5.97 4.70 1.02
C ALA A 96 4.75 5.55 1.41
N ILE A 97 4.43 5.66 2.70
CA ILE A 97 3.32 6.48 3.18
C ILE A 97 3.54 7.97 2.82
N VAL A 98 4.74 8.50 3.06
CA VAL A 98 5.08 9.88 2.69
C VAL A 98 4.93 10.11 1.19
N THR A 99 5.27 9.12 0.37
CA THR A 99 5.10 9.19 -1.08
C THR A 99 3.62 9.24 -1.46
N ASP A 100 2.79 8.33 -0.93
CA ASP A 100 1.34 8.35 -1.15
C ASP A 100 0.72 9.69 -0.71
N ILE A 101 1.10 10.25 0.44
CA ILE A 101 0.58 11.55 0.90
C ILE A 101 0.99 12.68 -0.05
N ASN A 102 2.25 12.71 -0.49
CA ASN A 102 2.74 13.71 -1.45
C ASN A 102 2.09 13.56 -2.84
N GLU A 103 1.58 12.38 -3.18
CA GLU A 103 0.78 12.12 -4.39
C GLU A 103 -0.69 12.58 -4.24
N GLY A 104 -1.09 13.05 -3.06
CA GLY A 104 -2.41 13.65 -2.80
C GLY A 104 -3.40 12.74 -2.09
N TYR A 105 -2.97 11.58 -1.57
CA TYR A 105 -3.80 10.75 -0.71
C TYR A 105 -3.89 11.35 0.70
N ASN A 106 -5.07 11.27 1.33
CA ASN A 106 -5.22 11.59 2.74
C ASN A 106 -4.51 10.53 3.61
N VAL A 107 -4.29 10.84 4.89
CA VAL A 107 -3.53 9.98 5.82
C VAL A 107 -4.11 8.56 5.94
N PRO A 108 -5.43 8.36 6.17
CA PRO A 108 -6.02 7.01 6.20
C PRO A 108 -5.81 6.21 4.90
N ASP A 109 -6.00 6.83 3.74
CA ASP A 109 -5.87 6.17 2.44
C ASP A 109 -4.40 5.76 2.18
N ALA A 110 -3.45 6.64 2.51
CA ALA A 110 -2.03 6.36 2.41
C ALA A 110 -1.62 5.18 3.31
N LEU A 111 -2.09 5.14 4.56
CA LEU A 111 -1.83 4.04 5.50
C LEU A 111 -2.33 2.69 4.96
N THR A 112 -3.57 2.67 4.44
CA THR A 112 -4.19 1.48 3.89
C THR A 112 -3.47 1.00 2.63
N ARG A 113 -3.14 1.89 1.69
CA ARG A 113 -2.39 1.53 0.46
C ARG A 113 -1.01 1.00 0.76
N SER A 114 -0.33 1.63 1.72
CA SER A 114 1.02 1.25 2.11
C SER A 114 1.07 -0.08 2.88
N GLN A 115 -0.05 -0.66 3.35
CA GLN A 115 -0.02 -2.02 3.93
C GLN A 115 0.53 -3.07 2.96
N PHE A 116 0.14 -3.01 1.69
CA PHE A 116 0.70 -3.91 0.67
C PHE A 116 2.20 -3.75 0.53
N HIS A 117 2.69 -2.53 0.67
CA HIS A 117 4.11 -2.25 0.66
C HIS A 117 4.79 -2.91 1.86
N LEU A 118 4.21 -2.86 3.06
CA LEU A 118 4.78 -3.49 4.25
C LEU A 118 4.97 -5.02 4.08
N TYR A 119 3.95 -5.72 3.57
CA TYR A 119 4.06 -7.16 3.28
C TYR A 119 5.04 -7.45 2.14
N SER A 120 5.06 -6.63 1.10
CA SER A 120 6.03 -6.74 -0.01
C SER A 120 7.47 -6.48 0.43
N LEU A 121 7.68 -5.60 1.41
CA LEU A 121 8.99 -5.37 2.01
C LEU A 121 9.40 -6.57 2.86
N ARG A 122 8.49 -7.16 3.64
CA ARG A 122 8.77 -8.34 4.46
C ARG A 122 9.20 -9.56 3.64
N SER A 123 8.65 -9.75 2.44
CA SER A 123 9.01 -10.88 1.58
C SER A 123 10.44 -10.79 1.01
N LYS A 124 11.09 -9.62 1.11
CA LYS A 124 12.50 -9.42 0.76
C LYS A 124 13.47 -9.78 1.89
N LEU A 125 12.94 -10.11 3.08
CA LEU A 125 13.72 -10.44 4.27
C LEU A 125 13.71 -11.96 4.54
N PRO A 126 14.73 -12.49 5.23
CA PRO A 126 14.76 -13.90 5.65
C PRO A 126 13.47 -14.34 6.34
N ALA A 127 12.98 -15.54 6.01
CA ALA A 127 11.68 -16.04 6.48
C ALA A 127 11.66 -16.33 7.99
N ASP A 128 12.82 -16.65 8.56
CA ASP A 128 13.06 -16.96 9.98
C ASP A 128 13.03 -15.72 10.88
N LEU A 129 13.08 -14.50 10.33
CA LEU A 129 12.96 -13.27 11.12
C LEU A 129 11.52 -13.08 11.61
N ASN A 130 11.30 -13.21 12.91
CA ASN A 130 10.00 -13.01 13.54
C ASN A 130 9.65 -11.51 13.72
N ILE A 131 9.57 -10.77 12.61
CA ILE A 131 9.19 -9.35 12.61
C ILE A 131 7.67 -9.22 12.66
N ASN A 132 7.17 -8.53 13.70
CA ASN A 132 5.74 -8.31 13.88
C ASN A 132 5.24 -7.13 13.02
N LEU A 133 4.80 -7.43 11.80
CA LEU A 133 4.26 -6.42 10.87
C LEU A 133 3.04 -5.69 11.42
N GLN A 134 2.19 -6.38 12.19
CA GLN A 134 1.02 -5.77 12.79
C GLN A 134 1.38 -4.72 13.85
N SER A 135 2.45 -4.97 14.61
CA SER A 135 2.99 -3.98 15.55
C SER A 135 3.53 -2.75 14.82
N ILE A 136 4.30 -2.94 13.75
CA ILE A 136 4.83 -1.83 12.93
C ILE A 136 3.68 -1.00 12.39
N PHE A 137 2.66 -1.65 11.83
CA PHE A 137 1.47 -0.98 11.31
C PHE A 137 0.73 -0.19 12.40
N SER A 138 0.38 -0.84 13.51
CA SER A 138 -0.41 -0.23 14.60
C SER A 138 0.34 0.94 15.24
N ASN A 139 1.66 0.81 15.44
CA ASN A 139 2.48 1.90 15.95
C ASN A 139 2.46 3.09 15.00
N THR A 140 2.50 2.85 13.68
CA THR A 140 2.45 3.92 12.68
C THR A 140 1.09 4.61 12.67
N VAL A 141 0.00 3.86 12.78
CA VAL A 141 -1.35 4.44 12.93
C VAL A 141 -1.40 5.32 14.18
N ASN A 142 -0.93 4.83 15.32
CA ASN A 142 -0.95 5.55 16.60
C ASN A 142 -0.08 6.83 16.57
N MET A 143 1.01 6.86 15.80
CA MET A 143 1.82 8.06 15.63
C MET A 143 1.10 9.18 14.86
N LEU A 144 0.06 8.86 14.11
CA LEU A 144 -0.62 9.78 13.19
C LEU A 144 -2.04 10.14 13.65
N VAL A 145 -2.38 9.81 14.89
CA VAL A 145 -3.69 10.08 15.51
C VAL A 145 -3.49 11.01 16.70
N GLN A 146 -4.39 11.99 16.87
CA GLN A 146 -4.40 12.97 17.96
C GLN A 146 -5.44 12.63 19.03
#